data_AF-A0A1H3EBY3-F1
#
_entry.id   AF-A0A1H3EBY3-F1
#
_cell.length_a   1.000
_cell.length_b   1.000
_cell.length_c   1.000
_cell.angle_alpha   90.00
_cell.angle_beta   90.00
_cell.angle_gamma   90.00
#
_symmetry.space_group_name_H-M   'P 1'
#
loop_
_entity.id
_entity.type
_entity.pdbx_description
1 polymer ?
#
loop_
_entity_poly.entity_id
_entity_poly.type
_entity_poly.pdbx_seq_one_letter_code
_entity_poly.pdbx_strand_id
1 'polypeptide(L)'
;MIVNRPPAPAFPDPTQAGDVVGRNLDSVLGVVGHVGMWDGGNVVEVLDPSAGPNAIHYNSLANFKSRTTYWGAATPKIPNYTVYNCFDTSCTSTLPAPQGPVQSVSTRIALVQYARQQYLIGADYTVSPSYLRAYPADGIRNRTRGRYRCDTFILSVYTSTIPYGNNYQTNRPVDATWQSRLLNIWTAFPANLFLTLNSWS
;
A
#
# COMPACT_ATOMS: atom_id res chain seq x y z
N MET A 1 10.96 -39.79 -17.01
CA MET A 1 11.21 -39.75 -15.55
C MET A 1 10.51 -38.51 -15.02
N ILE A 2 9.33 -38.67 -14.43
CA ILE A 2 8.56 -37.56 -13.87
C ILE A 2 9.16 -37.27 -12.50
N VAL A 3 9.90 -36.18 -12.39
CA VAL A 3 10.43 -35.73 -11.10
C VAL A 3 9.24 -35.12 -10.35
N ASN A 4 8.68 -35.87 -9.40
CA ASN A 4 7.69 -35.35 -8.47
C ASN A 4 8.32 -34.19 -7.69
N ARG A 5 8.03 -32.96 -8.13
CA ARG A 5 8.35 -31.76 -7.36
C ARG A 5 7.58 -31.88 -6.03
N PRO A 6 8.25 -31.83 -4.87
CA PRO A 6 7.54 -31.71 -3.60
C PRO A 6 6.60 -30.51 -3.69
N PRO A 7 5.37 -30.55 -3.14
CA PRO A 7 4.54 -29.36 -3.06
C PRO A 7 5.38 -28.29 -2.35
N ALA A 8 5.63 -27.18 -3.03
CA ALA A 8 6.22 -26.00 -2.40
C ALA A 8 5.37 -25.71 -1.14
N PRO A 9 5.98 -25.28 -0.02
CA PRO A 9 5.19 -24.84 1.13
C PRO A 9 4.13 -23.87 0.61
N ALA A 10 2.86 -24.14 0.93
CA ALA A 10 1.77 -23.32 0.45
C ALA A 10 2.02 -21.89 0.95
N PHE A 11 2.45 -21.03 0.04
CA PHE A 11 2.71 -19.64 0.34
C PHE A 11 1.43 -19.04 0.93
N PRO A 12 1.45 -18.52 2.17
CA PRO A 12 0.23 -18.18 2.88
C PRO A 12 -0.49 -17.05 2.18
N ASP A 13 -1.82 -17.17 2.10
CA ASP A 13 -2.69 -16.09 1.63
C ASP A 13 -2.81 -14.99 2.71
N PRO A 14 -3.04 -13.74 2.32
CA PRO A 14 -3.22 -12.65 3.28
C PRO A 14 -4.49 -12.88 4.10
N THR A 15 -4.44 -12.55 5.40
CA THR A 15 -5.54 -12.80 6.34
C THR A 15 -6.09 -11.53 6.95
N GLN A 16 -5.33 -10.43 6.91
CA GLN A 16 -5.68 -9.16 7.52
C GLN A 16 -5.49 -8.02 6.52
N ALA A 17 -6.39 -7.03 6.58
CA ALA A 17 -6.22 -5.80 5.82
C ALA A 17 -4.88 -5.13 6.16
N GLY A 18 -4.15 -4.70 5.14
CA GLY A 18 -2.79 -4.18 5.25
C GLY A 18 -1.70 -5.21 4.97
N ASP A 19 -1.99 -6.52 4.97
CA ASP A 19 -0.99 -7.54 4.59
C ASP A 19 -0.48 -7.27 3.17
N VAL A 20 0.79 -7.58 2.91
CA VAL A 20 1.42 -7.33 1.60
C VAL A 20 1.68 -8.65 0.92
N VAL A 21 1.17 -8.81 -0.29
CA VAL A 21 1.39 -9.98 -1.12
C VAL A 21 2.48 -9.73 -2.14
N GLY A 22 3.24 -10.76 -2.48
CA GLY A 22 4.36 -10.66 -3.42
C GLY A 22 4.32 -11.73 -4.51
N ARG A 23 4.87 -11.41 -5.68
CA ARG A 23 5.07 -12.34 -6.80
C ARG A 23 6.24 -11.91 -7.69
N ASN A 24 6.73 -12.82 -8.53
CA ASN A 24 7.74 -12.49 -9.53
C ASN A 24 7.23 -11.46 -10.57
N LEU A 25 8.15 -10.78 -11.26
CA LEU A 25 7.84 -10.12 -12.53
C LEU A 25 8.34 -11.03 -13.66
N ASP A 26 7.53 -11.22 -14.70
CA ASP A 26 7.97 -11.85 -15.95
C ASP A 26 8.85 -10.87 -16.74
N SER A 27 10.04 -10.60 -16.21
CA SER A 27 11.07 -9.81 -16.89
C SER A 27 12.43 -10.49 -16.73
N VAL A 28 13.31 -10.27 -17.71
CA VAL A 28 14.69 -10.82 -17.79
C VAL A 28 15.51 -10.57 -16.52
N LEU A 29 15.10 -9.60 -15.69
CA LEU A 29 15.80 -9.22 -14.48
C LEU A 29 15.38 -10.00 -13.22
N GLY A 30 14.39 -10.91 -13.25
CA GLY A 30 14.11 -11.99 -12.28
C GLY A 30 13.97 -11.69 -10.77
N VAL A 31 14.42 -10.53 -10.30
CA VAL A 31 14.74 -10.20 -8.90
C VAL A 31 14.10 -8.86 -8.47
N VAL A 32 13.47 -8.13 -9.39
CA VAL A 32 12.74 -6.89 -9.04
C VAL A 32 11.41 -7.24 -8.34
N GLY A 33 10.65 -8.17 -8.92
CA GLY A 33 9.38 -8.67 -8.39
C GLY A 33 8.27 -7.63 -8.28
N HIS A 34 7.12 -8.03 -7.75
CA HIS A 34 5.91 -7.20 -7.70
C HIS A 34 5.16 -7.41 -6.40
N VAL A 35 4.60 -6.34 -5.84
CA VAL A 35 3.87 -6.39 -4.57
C VAL A 35 2.53 -5.68 -4.66
N GLY A 36 1.59 -6.10 -3.82
CA GLY A 36 0.29 -5.45 -3.64
C GLY A 36 -0.16 -5.52 -2.17
N MET A 37 -1.06 -4.63 -1.77
CA MET A 37 -1.63 -4.64 -0.42
C MET A 37 -2.98 -5.35 -0.44
N TRP A 38 -3.22 -6.24 0.50
CA TRP A 38 -4.55 -6.80 0.74
C TRP A 38 -5.44 -5.80 1.48
N ASP A 39 -6.60 -5.47 0.92
CA ASP A 39 -7.56 -4.56 1.56
C ASP A 39 -8.61 -5.27 2.44
N GLY A 40 -8.61 -6.60 2.46
CA GLY A 40 -9.64 -7.43 3.09
C GLY A 40 -10.50 -8.23 2.09
N GLY A 41 -10.47 -7.87 0.81
CA GLY A 41 -11.16 -8.60 -0.27
C GLY A 41 -10.46 -8.58 -1.64
N ASN A 42 -9.57 -7.61 -1.87
CA ASN A 42 -8.81 -7.40 -3.09
C ASN A 42 -7.33 -7.10 -2.79
N VAL A 43 -6.49 -7.37 -3.77
CA VAL A 43 -5.13 -6.88 -3.85
C VAL A 43 -5.12 -5.53 -4.54
N VAL A 44 -4.73 -4.49 -3.82
CA VAL A 44 -4.49 -3.14 -4.33
C VAL A 44 -3.03 -3.05 -4.76
N GLU A 45 -2.79 -2.95 -6.07
CA GLU A 45 -1.45 -2.93 -6.65
C GLU A 45 -1.30 -1.81 -7.68
N VAL A 46 -0.05 -1.44 -7.97
CA VAL A 46 0.25 -0.46 -9.04
C VAL A 46 0.80 -1.18 -10.25
N LEU A 47 0.09 -1.08 -11.38
CA LEU A 47 0.46 -1.68 -12.66
C LEU A 47 1.02 -0.64 -13.62
N ASP A 48 1.68 -1.11 -14.67
CA ASP A 48 2.20 -0.25 -15.73
C ASP A 48 1.06 0.38 -16.58
N PRO A 49 1.35 1.39 -17.41
CA PRO A 49 0.33 2.12 -18.16
C PRO A 49 -0.49 1.28 -19.14
N SER A 50 -0.04 0.06 -19.50
CA SER A 50 -0.82 -0.82 -20.38
C SER A 50 -2.09 -1.36 -19.69
N ALA A 51 -2.14 -1.32 -18.36
CA ALA A 51 -3.30 -1.73 -17.57
C ALA A 51 -4.42 -0.68 -17.53
N GLY A 52 -4.15 0.58 -17.89
CA GLY A 52 -5.16 1.63 -17.98
C GLY A 52 -4.67 3.03 -17.57
N PRO A 53 -5.58 4.04 -17.60
CA PRO A 53 -5.22 5.44 -17.32
C PRO A 53 -4.99 5.74 -15.82
N ASN A 54 -5.36 4.83 -14.93
CA ASN A 54 -5.05 4.90 -13.51
C ASN A 54 -4.14 3.74 -13.17
N ALA A 55 -2.96 4.03 -12.64
CA ALA A 55 -1.96 3.01 -12.34
C ALA A 55 -2.32 2.15 -11.13
N ILE A 56 -3.24 2.58 -10.25
CA ILE A 56 -3.69 1.81 -9.09
C ILE A 56 -4.88 0.94 -9.49
N HIS A 57 -4.79 -0.36 -9.20
CA HIS A 57 -5.82 -1.36 -9.54
C HIS A 57 -6.21 -2.19 -8.34
N TYR A 58 -7.47 -2.61 -8.32
CA TYR A 58 -8.00 -3.61 -7.39
C TYR A 58 -8.17 -4.92 -8.16
N ASN A 59 -7.45 -5.95 -7.76
CA ASN A 59 -7.50 -7.28 -8.38
C ASN A 59 -7.87 -8.33 -7.34
N SER A 60 -8.51 -9.43 -7.77
CA SER A 60 -8.72 -10.55 -6.85
C SER A 60 -7.39 -11.22 -6.50
N LEU A 61 -7.30 -11.83 -5.32
CA LEU A 61 -6.12 -12.60 -4.92
C LEU A 61 -5.81 -13.71 -5.93
N ALA A 62 -6.84 -14.38 -6.44
CA ALA A 62 -6.69 -15.42 -7.47
C ALA A 62 -6.03 -14.87 -8.75
N ASN A 63 -6.47 -13.70 -9.23
CA ASN A 63 -5.88 -13.06 -10.39
C ASN A 63 -4.44 -12.60 -10.14
N PHE A 64 -4.13 -12.10 -8.94
CA PHE A 64 -2.76 -11.76 -8.57
C PHE A 64 -1.84 -12.99 -8.61
N LYS A 65 -2.28 -14.11 -8.00
CA LYS A 65 -1.55 -15.38 -7.91
C LYS A 65 -1.35 -16.06 -9.27
N SER A 66 -2.27 -15.88 -10.22
CA SER A 66 -2.21 -16.55 -11.51
C SER A 66 -1.22 -15.94 -12.51
N ARG A 67 -0.73 -14.73 -12.25
CA ARG A 67 0.13 -14.01 -13.21
C ARG A 67 1.55 -14.57 -13.24
N THR A 68 2.16 -14.81 -12.09
CA THR A 68 3.56 -15.24 -11.95
C THR A 68 3.76 -15.99 -10.63
N THR A 69 4.96 -16.55 -10.40
CA THR A 69 5.28 -17.26 -9.14
C THR A 69 4.98 -16.40 -7.92
N TYR A 70 4.03 -16.85 -7.11
CA TYR A 70 3.61 -16.22 -5.87
C TYR A 70 4.62 -16.44 -4.74
N TRP A 71 4.82 -15.43 -3.89
CA TRP A 71 5.74 -15.46 -2.75
C TRP A 71 5.05 -15.66 -1.40
N GLY A 72 3.72 -15.46 -1.35
CA GLY A 72 2.96 -15.43 -0.10
C GLY A 72 2.58 -14.03 0.35
N ALA A 73 2.06 -13.97 1.57
CA ALA A 73 1.73 -12.73 2.27
C ALA A 73 2.74 -12.44 3.40
N ALA A 74 3.30 -11.24 3.37
CA ALA A 74 3.94 -10.59 4.51
C ALA A 74 2.85 -10.02 5.43
N THR A 75 2.88 -10.39 6.71
CA THR A 75 1.83 -10.07 7.70
C THR A 75 2.43 -9.25 8.85
N PRO A 76 2.95 -8.04 8.58
CA PRO A 76 3.66 -7.27 9.60
C PRO A 76 2.78 -7.00 10.83
N LYS A 77 3.41 -6.98 12.02
CA LYS A 77 2.78 -6.54 13.27
C LYS A 77 2.57 -5.03 13.27
N ILE A 78 1.56 -4.60 12.54
CA ILE A 78 1.13 -3.19 12.45
C ILE A 78 0.55 -2.78 13.81
N PRO A 79 1.12 -1.77 14.49
CA PRO A 79 0.58 -1.32 15.77
C PRO A 79 -0.84 -0.82 15.63
N ASN A 80 -1.70 -1.18 16.58
CA ASN A 80 -3.09 -0.75 16.60
C ASN A 80 -3.23 0.57 17.36
N TYR A 81 -3.43 1.67 16.64
CA TYR A 81 -3.78 2.97 17.18
C TYR A 81 -4.82 3.64 16.28
N THR A 82 -5.33 4.79 16.72
CA THR A 82 -6.32 5.56 15.96
C THR A 82 -5.62 6.58 15.06
N VAL A 83 -5.93 6.52 13.77
CA VAL A 83 -5.54 7.53 12.78
C VAL A 83 -6.73 8.48 12.58
N TYR A 84 -6.48 9.79 12.67
CA TYR A 84 -7.49 10.82 12.44
C TYR A 84 -7.15 11.60 11.17
N ASN A 85 -7.92 11.39 10.11
CA ASN A 85 -7.65 12.01 8.81
C ASN A 85 -8.88 12.04 7.88
N CYS A 86 -8.81 12.86 6.84
CA CYS A 86 -9.73 12.83 5.71
C CYS A 86 -9.30 11.78 4.68
N PHE A 87 -10.22 10.88 4.33
CA PHE A 87 -10.00 9.80 3.35
C PHE A 87 -10.80 10.00 2.04
N ASP A 88 -11.28 11.21 1.80
CA ASP A 88 -12.02 11.58 0.58
C ASP A 88 -11.10 12.30 -0.43
N THR A 89 -11.52 12.39 -1.68
CA THR A 89 -10.83 13.15 -2.74
C THR A 89 -10.90 14.67 -2.53
N SER A 90 -11.76 15.13 -1.62
CA SER A 90 -11.89 16.53 -1.22
C SER A 90 -11.95 16.64 0.31
N CYS A 91 -10.99 17.38 0.87
CA CYS A 91 -10.75 17.58 2.29
C CYS A 91 -10.75 19.08 2.63
N THR A 92 -11.83 19.77 2.25
CA THR A 92 -12.00 21.23 2.42
C THR A 92 -12.35 21.64 3.85
N SER A 93 -12.64 20.69 4.73
CA SER A 93 -13.01 20.91 6.13
C SER A 93 -12.19 20.00 7.03
N THR A 94 -11.78 20.53 8.18
CA THR A 94 -11.11 19.77 9.26
C THR A 94 -12.09 19.19 10.27
N LEU A 95 -13.39 19.42 10.09
CA LEU A 95 -14.43 18.91 10.97
C LEU A 95 -14.55 17.38 10.85
N PRO A 96 -14.80 16.67 11.97
CA PRO A 96 -15.07 15.24 11.95
C PRO A 96 -16.42 14.91 11.31
N ALA A 97 -16.58 13.68 10.84
CA ALA A 97 -17.85 13.14 10.37
C ALA A 97 -18.92 13.15 11.50
N PRO A 98 -20.20 13.44 11.18
CA PRO A 98 -20.75 13.70 9.85
C PRO A 98 -20.59 15.15 9.34
N GLN A 99 -20.04 16.06 10.14
CA GLN A 99 -19.96 17.49 9.80
C GLN A 99 -18.81 17.84 8.83
N GLY A 100 -17.86 16.94 8.64
CA GLY A 100 -16.79 17.04 7.65
C GLY A 100 -16.22 15.67 7.28
N PRO A 101 -15.25 15.64 6.34
CA PRO A 101 -14.77 14.39 5.75
C PRO A 101 -13.74 13.65 6.64
N VAL A 102 -13.40 14.22 7.81
CA VAL A 102 -12.39 13.67 8.70
C VAL A 102 -12.96 12.54 9.55
N GLN A 103 -12.22 11.43 9.66
CA GLN A 103 -12.66 10.21 10.34
C GLN A 103 -11.58 9.72 11.32
N SER A 104 -12.02 9.10 12.43
CA SER A 104 -11.16 8.35 13.35
C SER A 104 -11.28 6.85 13.05
N VAL A 105 -10.21 6.22 12.59
CA VAL A 105 -10.21 4.79 12.23
C VAL A 105 -8.99 4.07 12.81
N SER A 106 -9.04 2.74 12.94
CA SER A 106 -7.87 1.96 13.34
C SER A 106 -6.80 1.97 12.26
N THR A 107 -5.53 1.73 12.62
CA THR A 107 -4.38 1.77 11.69
C THR A 107 -4.60 0.94 10.43
N ARG A 108 -5.11 -0.30 10.55
CA ARG A 108 -5.36 -1.17 9.38
C ARG A 108 -6.46 -0.63 8.47
N ILE A 109 -7.53 -0.07 9.05
CA ILE A 109 -8.59 0.58 8.27
C ILE A 109 -8.06 1.85 7.60
N ALA A 110 -7.18 2.61 8.25
CA ALA A 110 -6.53 3.78 7.67
C ALA A 110 -5.73 3.41 6.40
N LEU A 111 -4.99 2.30 6.41
CA LEU A 111 -4.26 1.81 5.22
C LEU A 111 -5.21 1.58 4.04
N VAL A 112 -6.32 0.89 4.29
CA VAL A 112 -7.34 0.58 3.26
C VAL A 112 -7.98 1.86 2.72
N GLN A 113 -8.43 2.74 3.62
CA GLN A 113 -9.08 3.99 3.24
C GLN A 113 -8.13 4.92 2.48
N TYR A 114 -6.87 4.96 2.88
CA TYR A 114 -5.85 5.72 2.18
C TYR A 114 -5.57 5.14 0.79
N ALA A 115 -5.38 3.82 0.65
CA ALA A 115 -5.21 3.19 -0.65
C ALA A 115 -6.39 3.48 -1.60
N ARG A 116 -7.62 3.45 -1.06
CA ARG A 116 -8.84 3.83 -1.78
C ARG A 116 -8.86 5.30 -2.20
N GLN A 117 -8.47 6.21 -1.31
CA GLN A 117 -8.37 7.63 -1.63
C GLN A 117 -7.38 7.88 -2.78
N GLN A 118 -6.21 7.24 -2.74
CA GLN A 118 -5.20 7.33 -3.81
C GLN A 118 -5.74 6.80 -5.14
N TYR A 119 -6.47 5.68 -5.12
CA TYR A 119 -7.16 5.15 -6.29
C TYR A 119 -8.17 6.14 -6.88
N LEU A 120 -9.03 6.74 -6.04
CA LEU A 120 -10.07 7.67 -6.49
C LEU A 120 -9.52 9.00 -7.03
N ILE A 121 -8.42 9.50 -6.46
CA ILE A 121 -7.70 10.67 -7.01
C ILE A 121 -6.97 10.28 -8.31
N GLY A 122 -6.43 9.08 -8.34
CA GLY A 122 -5.70 8.49 -9.44
C GLY A 122 -4.19 8.72 -9.35
N ALA A 123 -3.45 7.87 -10.05
CA ALA A 123 -2.00 7.93 -10.12
C ALA A 123 -1.45 7.50 -11.47
N ASP A 124 -0.24 7.98 -11.78
CA ASP A 124 0.54 7.57 -12.94
C ASP A 124 1.62 6.56 -12.52
N TYR A 125 1.98 5.66 -13.43
CA TYR A 125 3.07 4.72 -13.20
C TYR A 125 4.44 5.41 -13.32
N THR A 126 5.42 4.95 -12.54
CA THR A 126 6.84 5.31 -12.70
C THR A 126 7.73 4.08 -12.46
N VAL A 127 8.92 4.05 -13.07
CA VAL A 127 9.96 3.06 -12.72
C VAL A 127 10.86 3.54 -11.59
N SER A 128 10.81 4.84 -11.27
CA SER A 128 11.66 5.48 -10.28
C SER A 128 11.37 4.97 -8.86
N PRO A 129 12.41 4.81 -8.01
CA PRO A 129 12.23 4.59 -6.59
C PRO A 129 11.65 5.79 -5.84
N SER A 130 11.66 6.97 -6.46
CA SER A 130 10.97 8.16 -5.94
C SER A 130 9.51 8.15 -6.35
N TYR A 131 8.62 8.52 -5.42
CA TYR A 131 7.19 8.63 -5.68
C TYR A 131 6.65 10.02 -5.38
N LEU A 132 5.53 10.35 -6.01
CA LEU A 132 4.73 11.52 -5.67
C LEU A 132 3.43 11.04 -5.04
N ARG A 133 3.12 11.57 -3.87
CA ARG A 133 1.87 11.26 -3.17
C ARG A 133 0.69 11.91 -3.89
N ALA A 134 -0.44 11.21 -4.05
CA ALA A 134 -1.66 11.87 -4.48
C ALA A 134 -2.25 12.70 -3.33
N TYR A 135 -2.67 13.92 -3.63
CA TYR A 135 -3.20 14.86 -2.67
C TYR A 135 -4.68 15.14 -2.96
N PRO A 136 -5.57 15.09 -1.96
CA PRO A 136 -6.95 15.52 -2.13
C PRO A 136 -7.00 17.05 -2.32
N ALA A 137 -8.13 17.56 -2.81
CA ALA A 137 -8.37 18.99 -2.78
C ALA A 137 -8.53 19.48 -1.33
N ASP A 138 -8.05 20.68 -0.98
CA ASP A 138 -8.09 21.19 0.41
C ASP A 138 -8.74 22.58 0.54
N GLY A 139 -9.46 23.02 -0.49
CA GLY A 139 -10.11 24.33 -0.55
C GLY A 139 -9.20 25.46 -1.05
N ILE A 140 -7.88 25.24 -1.06
CA ILE A 140 -6.89 26.15 -1.65
C ILE A 140 -6.32 25.55 -2.93
N ARG A 141 -6.01 24.25 -2.87
CA ARG A 141 -5.36 23.48 -3.95
C ARG A 141 -6.34 22.48 -4.54
N ASN A 142 -6.27 22.31 -5.85
CA ASN A 142 -6.94 21.21 -6.54
C ASN A 142 -6.28 19.88 -6.19
N ARG A 143 -7.05 18.79 -6.28
CA ARG A 143 -6.51 17.44 -6.12
C ARG A 143 -5.39 17.18 -7.12
N THR A 144 -4.34 16.50 -6.68
CA THR A 144 -3.16 16.18 -7.50
C THR A 144 -2.97 14.67 -7.55
N ARG A 145 -2.78 14.13 -8.75
CA ARG A 145 -2.53 12.70 -8.97
C ARG A 145 -1.20 12.26 -8.35
N GLY A 146 -1.16 11.01 -7.92
CA GLY A 146 0.06 10.38 -7.44
C GLY A 146 0.95 9.90 -8.59
N ARG A 147 2.17 9.47 -8.26
CA ARG A 147 3.06 8.78 -9.19
C ARG A 147 3.80 7.67 -8.45
N TYR A 148 3.58 6.43 -8.86
CA TYR A 148 4.01 5.26 -8.09
C TYR A 148 4.54 4.11 -8.96
N ARG A 149 5.37 3.26 -8.34
CA ARG A 149 5.50 1.84 -8.67
C ARG A 149 4.89 1.02 -7.55
N CYS A 150 4.78 -0.30 -7.76
CA CYS A 150 4.15 -1.22 -6.81
C CYS A 150 4.65 -1.05 -5.36
N ASP A 151 5.95 -1.07 -5.10
CA ASP A 151 6.52 -0.95 -3.76
C ASP A 151 6.45 0.46 -3.17
N THR A 152 6.66 1.51 -3.98
CA THR A 152 6.58 2.89 -3.48
C THR A 152 5.15 3.29 -3.15
N PHE A 153 4.16 2.70 -3.82
CA PHE A 153 2.76 2.81 -3.42
C PHE A 153 2.52 2.19 -2.05
N ILE A 154 2.96 0.94 -1.82
CA ILE A 154 2.83 0.30 -0.51
C ILE A 154 3.50 1.14 0.58
N LEU A 155 4.72 1.65 0.33
CA LEU A 155 5.40 2.53 1.27
C LEU A 155 4.60 3.83 1.52
N SER A 156 4.03 4.45 0.48
CA SER A 156 3.17 5.63 0.64
C SER A 156 1.92 5.35 1.46
N VAL A 157 1.32 4.16 1.32
CA VAL A 157 0.15 3.75 2.09
C VAL A 157 0.55 3.52 3.55
N TYR A 158 1.62 2.78 3.81
CA TYR A 158 2.10 2.53 5.17
C TYR A 158 2.52 3.80 5.90
N THR A 159 3.25 4.70 5.23
CA THR A 159 3.65 5.99 5.78
C THR A 159 2.49 6.98 5.97
N SER A 160 1.28 6.70 5.46
CA SER A 160 0.10 7.49 5.78
C SER A 160 -0.40 7.30 7.21
N THR A 161 0.05 6.23 7.88
CA THR A 161 -0.35 5.93 9.26
C THR A 161 0.45 6.70 10.30
N ILE A 162 1.59 7.28 9.89
CA ILE A 162 2.48 8.02 10.79
C ILE A 162 2.37 9.53 10.58
N PRO A 163 2.70 10.37 11.57
CA PRO A 163 2.63 11.82 11.47
C PRO A 163 3.90 12.26 10.75
N TYR A 164 3.90 12.21 9.42
CA TYR A 164 4.99 12.71 8.60
C TYR A 164 4.47 13.65 7.50
N GLY A 165 4.82 14.93 7.63
CA GLY A 165 4.87 15.89 6.53
C GLY A 165 3.54 16.42 5.96
N ASN A 166 2.37 16.10 6.51
CA ASN A 166 1.07 16.68 6.13
C ASN A 166 0.11 16.68 7.33
N ASN A 167 -1.05 17.36 7.24
CA ASN A 167 -2.10 17.64 8.26
C ASN A 167 -2.74 16.43 9.01
N TYR A 168 -2.05 15.30 9.13
CA TYR A 168 -2.47 14.11 9.86
C TYR A 168 -2.28 14.35 11.35
N GLN A 169 -3.38 14.38 12.11
CA GLN A 169 -3.31 14.33 13.56
C GLN A 169 -3.50 12.88 13.99
N THR A 170 -2.64 12.37 14.87
CA THR A 170 -2.90 11.11 15.55
C THR A 170 -3.34 11.44 16.97
N ASN A 171 -4.48 10.92 17.42
CA ASN A 171 -4.99 11.17 18.78
C ASN A 171 -4.17 10.46 19.86
N ARG A 172 -3.12 9.74 19.47
CA ARG A 172 -2.14 9.09 20.34
C ARG A 172 -0.74 9.28 19.75
N PRO A 173 0.32 9.28 20.58
CA PRO A 173 1.67 9.22 20.06
C PRO A 173 1.81 7.94 19.23
N VAL A 174 2.21 8.09 17.98
CA VAL A 174 2.59 6.94 17.15
C VAL A 174 3.81 6.29 17.79
N ASP A 175 3.82 4.96 17.81
CA ASP A 175 4.98 4.21 18.30
C ASP A 175 6.24 4.65 17.55
N ALA A 176 7.21 5.21 18.28
CA ALA A 176 8.43 5.77 17.69
C ALA A 176 9.25 4.70 16.94
N THR A 177 9.16 3.44 17.37
CA THR A 177 9.78 2.29 16.69
C THR A 177 9.09 2.04 15.36
N TRP A 178 7.75 2.09 15.30
CA TRP A 178 7.00 1.94 14.05
C TRP A 178 7.33 3.05 13.06
N GLN A 179 7.32 4.31 13.52
CA GLN A 179 7.69 5.45 12.69
C GLN A 179 9.13 5.30 12.15
N SER A 180 10.09 4.99 13.02
CA SER A 180 11.48 4.78 12.61
C SER A 180 11.61 3.63 11.61
N ARG A 181 10.94 2.50 11.84
CA ARG A 181 10.93 1.35 10.92
C ARG A 181 10.47 1.75 9.53
N LEU A 182 9.35 2.47 9.41
CA LEU A 182 8.80 2.90 8.13
C LEU A 182 9.69 3.93 7.41
N LEU A 183 10.25 4.89 8.13
CA LEU A 183 11.12 5.92 7.55
C LEU A 183 12.48 5.37 7.09
N ASN A 184 12.90 4.24 7.65
CA ASN A 184 14.16 3.57 7.30
C ASN A 184 13.98 2.43 6.28
N ILE A 185 12.78 2.18 5.76
CA ILE A 185 12.61 1.19 4.69
C ILE A 185 13.35 1.68 3.43
N TRP A 186 14.33 0.92 3.00
CA TRP A 186 14.97 1.12 1.72
C TRP A 186 14.24 0.34 0.61
N THR A 187 13.54 1.08 -0.25
CA THR A 187 12.82 0.53 -1.41
C THR A 187 13.68 0.61 -2.66
N ALA A 188 14.76 -0.17 -2.76
CA ALA A 188 15.43 -0.30 -4.07
C ALA A 188 14.63 -1.18 -5.02
N PHE A 189 14.06 -2.25 -4.49
CA PHE A 189 13.28 -3.25 -5.23
C PHE A 189 12.06 -3.71 -4.43
N PRO A 190 10.95 -4.08 -5.09
CA PRO A 190 9.77 -4.65 -4.44
C PRO A 190 10.05 -5.85 -3.54
N ALA A 191 10.98 -6.72 -3.91
CA ALA A 191 11.41 -7.83 -3.05
C ALA A 191 11.98 -7.36 -1.70
N ASN A 192 12.75 -6.27 -1.66
CA ASN A 192 13.33 -5.75 -0.42
C ASN A 192 12.23 -5.25 0.52
N LEU A 193 11.22 -4.57 -0.01
CA LEU A 193 10.07 -4.13 0.78
C LEU A 193 9.33 -5.34 1.36
N PHE A 194 9.02 -6.33 0.52
CA PHE A 194 8.30 -7.53 0.94
C PHE A 194 9.03 -8.27 2.06
N LEU A 195 10.33 -8.54 1.88
CA LEU A 195 11.15 -9.22 2.90
C LEU A 195 11.26 -8.41 4.19
N THR A 196 11.39 -7.08 4.08
CA THR A 196 11.43 -6.19 5.26
C THR A 196 10.13 -6.27 6.04
N LEU A 197 8.98 -6.12 5.38
CA LEU A 197 7.67 -6.23 6.03
C LEU A 197 7.43 -7.63 6.60
N ASN A 198 7.85 -8.67 5.89
CA ASN A 198 7.72 -10.05 6.36
C ASN A 198 8.52 -10.30 7.65
N SER A 199 9.69 -9.67 7.80
CA SER A 199 10.52 -9.75 9.00
C SER A 199 9.89 -9.10 10.24
N TRP A 200 8.81 -8.33 10.08
CA TRP A 200 8.08 -7.69 11.17
C TRP A 200 6.85 -8.47 11.62
N SER A 201 6.64 -9.67 11.07
CA SER A 201 5.48 -10.52 11.39
C SER A 201 5.58 -11.19 12.77
#